data_AF-A0A1B2F3V6-F1
#
_entry.id   AF-A0A1B2F3V6-F1
#
_cell.length_a   1.000
_cell.length_b   1.000
_cell.length_c   1.000
_cell.angle_alpha   90.00
_cell.angle_beta   90.00
_cell.angle_gamma   90.00
#
_symmetry.space_group_name_H-M   'P 1'
#
loop_
_entity.id
_entity.type
_entity.pdbx_description
1 polymer ?
#
loop_
_entity_poly.entity_id
_entity_poly.type
_entity_poly.pdbx_seq_one_letter_code
_entity_poly.pdbx_strand_id
1 'polypeptide(L)'
;MVTVMKRNRGFTLIELLVVMAIIATLMTIALPRYFNSLEASREATLRQSLAVLREALDHYYGDTGHYPESLEQLVEQRYLRNTPVDPITERSDAWQLVPPPEGVTGGVADIKSGATGRARDGSLYAEW
;
A
#
# COMPACT_ATOMS: atom_id res chain seq x y z
N MET A 1 -13.35 -9.84 66.50
CA MET A 1 -13.08 -10.17 65.08
C MET A 1 -11.98 -9.23 64.62
N VAL A 2 -10.75 -9.73 64.38
CA VAL A 2 -9.62 -8.89 63.93
C VAL A 2 -9.52 -9.02 62.42
N THR A 3 -9.77 -7.93 61.70
CA THR A 3 -9.66 -7.88 60.24
C THR A 3 -8.19 -7.72 59.85
N VAL A 4 -7.59 -8.76 59.28
CA VAL A 4 -6.22 -8.69 58.75
C VAL A 4 -6.25 -7.85 57.47
N MET A 5 -5.77 -6.60 57.54
CA MET A 5 -5.56 -5.78 56.34
C MET A 5 -4.43 -6.40 55.50
N LYS A 6 -4.78 -6.88 54.30
CA LYS A 6 -3.80 -7.31 53.29
C LYS A 6 -2.95 -6.10 52.92
N ARG A 7 -1.65 -6.16 53.22
CA ARG A 7 -0.69 -5.11 52.84
C ARG A 7 -0.43 -5.21 51.34
N ASN A 8 -1.00 -4.31 50.55
CA ASN A 8 -0.70 -4.21 49.13
C ASN A 8 0.80 -3.91 48.96
N ARG A 9 1.54 -4.85 48.37
CA ARG A 9 2.95 -4.63 48.00
C ARG A 9 2.95 -3.76 46.74
N GLY A 10 3.56 -2.58 46.83
CA GLY A 10 3.80 -1.71 45.68
C GLY A 10 5.02 -2.16 44.87
N PHE A 11 5.09 -1.73 43.61
CA PHE A 11 6.26 -1.94 42.76
C PHE A 11 7.44 -1.08 43.22
N THR A 12 8.64 -1.63 43.12
CA THR A 12 9.90 -0.92 43.33
C THR A 12 10.34 -0.21 42.06
N LEU A 13 11.12 0.88 42.21
CA LEU A 13 11.71 1.58 41.07
C LEU A 13 12.60 0.67 40.22
N ILE A 14 13.33 -0.25 40.86
CA ILE A 14 14.21 -1.19 40.15
C ILE A 14 13.43 -2.19 39.29
N GLU A 15 12.26 -2.67 39.74
CA GLU A 15 11.40 -3.54 38.93
C GLU A 15 10.91 -2.82 37.66
N LEU A 16 10.51 -1.55 37.78
CA LEU A 16 10.10 -0.77 36.61
C LEU A 16 11.26 -0.56 35.63
N LEU A 17 12.47 -0.29 36.14
CA LEU A 17 13.67 -0.14 35.30
C LEU A 17 14.01 -1.43 34.54
N VAL A 18 13.94 -2.59 35.19
CA VAL A 18 14.18 -3.89 34.54
C VAL A 18 13.13 -4.16 33.45
N VAL A 19 11.86 -3.88 33.72
CA VAL A 19 10.78 -4.04 32.73
C VAL A 19 11.00 -3.13 31.52
N MET A 20 11.33 -1.86 31.75
CA MET A 20 11.63 -0.91 30.67
C MET A 20 12.85 -1.35 29.85
N ALA A 21 13.90 -1.88 30.49
CA ALA A 21 15.08 -2.40 29.81
C ALA A 21 14.74 -3.60 28.90
N ILE A 22 13.87 -4.51 29.37
CA ILE A 22 13.40 -5.65 28.56
C ILE A 22 12.57 -5.14 27.37
N ILE A 23 11.64 -4.22 27.58
CA ILE A 23 10.82 -3.65 26.50
C ILE A 23 11.70 -2.95 25.46
N ALA A 24 12.64 -2.11 25.90
CA ALA A 24 13.57 -1.43 25.00
C ALA A 24 14.37 -2.43 24.15
N THR A 25 14.86 -3.51 24.77
CA THR A 25 15.59 -4.57 24.08
C THR A 25 14.72 -5.24 23.02
N LEU A 26 13.48 -5.62 23.35
CA LEU A 26 12.57 -6.24 22.38
C LEU A 26 12.23 -5.30 21.21
N MET A 27 12.04 -4.00 21.49
CA MET A 27 11.70 -3.00 20.48
C MET A 27 12.80 -2.83 19.42
N THR A 28 14.07 -2.99 19.79
CA THR A 28 15.18 -2.93 18.81
C THR A 28 15.08 -3.99 17.71
N ILE A 29 14.48 -5.16 18.00
CA ILE A 29 14.30 -6.25 17.04
C ILE A 29 12.93 -6.15 16.37
N ALA A 30 11.90 -5.75 17.12
CA ALA A 30 10.53 -5.71 16.63
C ALA A 30 10.29 -4.60 15.59
N LEU A 31 10.79 -3.39 15.83
CA LEU A 31 10.50 -2.23 14.98
C LEU A 31 11.02 -2.38 13.54
N PRO A 32 12.30 -2.73 13.27
CA PRO A 32 12.78 -2.86 11.90
C PRO A 32 12.01 -3.92 11.11
N ARG A 33 11.68 -5.04 11.76
CA ARG A 33 10.88 -6.11 11.14
C ARG A 33 9.47 -5.65 10.80
N TYR A 34 8.84 -4.87 11.69
CA TYR A 34 7.52 -4.31 11.45
C TYR A 34 7.52 -3.38 10.23
N PHE A 35 8.44 -2.42 10.16
CA PHE A 35 8.53 -1.49 9.04
C PHE A 35 8.81 -2.21 7.71
N ASN A 36 9.74 -3.18 7.69
CA ASN A 36 10.02 -3.99 6.50
C ASN A 36 8.77 -4.77 6.02
N SER A 37 7.98 -5.31 6.96
CA SER A 37 6.74 -6.01 6.62
C SER A 37 5.67 -5.07 6.08
N LEU A 38 5.58 -3.86 6.62
CA LEU A 38 4.63 -2.86 6.18
C LEU A 38 4.95 -2.39 4.75
N GLU A 39 6.22 -2.08 4.48
CA GLU A 39 6.70 -1.72 3.14
C GLU A 39 6.45 -2.85 2.14
N ALA A 40 6.76 -4.10 2.50
CA ALA A 40 6.48 -5.27 1.67
C ALA A 40 4.99 -5.41 1.32
N SER A 41 4.11 -5.16 2.30
CA SER A 41 2.67 -5.21 2.08
C SER A 41 2.22 -4.09 1.14
N ARG A 42 2.71 -2.87 1.30
CA ARG A 42 2.36 -1.75 0.41
C ARG A 42 2.81 -2.01 -1.03
N GLU A 43 4.02 -2.53 -1.23
CA GLU A 43 4.51 -2.90 -2.57
C GLU A 43 3.67 -4.01 -3.21
N ALA A 44 3.31 -5.04 -2.45
CA ALA A 44 2.47 -6.13 -2.94
C ALA A 44 1.08 -5.62 -3.35
N THR A 45 0.48 -4.74 -2.53
CA THR A 45 -0.79 -4.09 -2.85
C THR A 45 -0.66 -3.19 -4.08
N LEU A 46 0.44 -2.45 -4.24
CA LEU A 46 0.65 -1.60 -5.41
C LEU A 46 0.70 -2.43 -6.69
N ARG A 47 1.48 -3.51 -6.70
CA ARG A 47 1.56 -4.44 -7.84
C ARG A 47 0.20 -5.06 -8.18
N GLN A 48 -0.57 -5.45 -7.16
CA GLN A 48 -1.91 -5.99 -7.36
C GLN A 48 -2.87 -4.93 -7.95
N SER A 49 -2.84 -3.70 -7.43
CA SER A 49 -3.65 -2.59 -7.97
C SER A 49 -3.33 -2.31 -9.43
N LEU A 50 -2.04 -2.24 -9.79
CA LEU A 50 -1.59 -2.06 -11.18
C LEU A 50 -2.02 -3.22 -12.08
N ALA A 51 -1.92 -4.46 -11.61
CA ALA A 51 -2.39 -5.62 -12.36
C ALA A 51 -3.89 -5.55 -12.64
N VAL A 52 -4.71 -5.21 -11.64
CA VAL A 52 -6.17 -5.06 -11.80
C VAL A 52 -6.52 -3.92 -12.76
N LEU A 53 -5.81 -2.80 -12.68
CA LEU A 53 -6.01 -1.66 -13.57
C LEU A 53 -5.68 -2.01 -15.03
N ARG A 54 -4.52 -2.63 -15.26
CA ARG A 54 -4.10 -3.07 -16.60
C ARG A 54 -5.04 -4.11 -17.19
N GLU A 55 -5.45 -5.09 -16.38
CA GLU A 55 -6.44 -6.07 -16.80
C GLU A 55 -7.76 -5.40 -17.22
N ALA A 56 -8.24 -4.39 -16.47
CA ALA A 56 -9.44 -3.66 -16.86
C ALA A 56 -9.27 -2.87 -18.18
N LEU A 57 -8.09 -2.30 -18.44
CA LEU A 57 -7.78 -1.66 -19.72
C LEU A 57 -7.80 -2.67 -20.87
N ASP A 58 -7.19 -3.83 -20.67
CA ASP A 58 -7.13 -4.91 -21.68
C ASP A 58 -8.52 -5.47 -21.99
N HIS A 59 -9.37 -5.69 -20.97
CA HIS A 59 -10.76 -6.10 -21.17
C HIS A 59 -11.56 -5.04 -21.94
N TYR A 60 -11.40 -3.76 -21.59
CA TYR A 60 -12.06 -2.66 -22.30
C TYR A 60 -11.67 -2.61 -23.78
N TYR A 61 -10.37 -2.72 -24.06
CA TYR A 61 -9.87 -2.75 -25.43
C TYR A 61 -10.37 -4.00 -26.18
N GLY A 62 -10.41 -5.16 -25.51
CA GLY A 62 -10.93 -6.40 -26.09
C GLY A 62 -12.40 -6.30 -26.52
N ASP A 63 -13.22 -5.58 -25.75
CA ASP A 63 -14.65 -5.44 -26.02
C ASP A 63 -14.96 -4.34 -27.04
N THR A 64 -14.23 -3.22 -27.00
CA THR A 64 -14.56 -2.01 -27.79
C THR A 64 -13.65 -1.79 -29.01
N GLY A 65 -12.47 -2.41 -29.03
CA GLY A 65 -11.45 -2.23 -30.06
C GLY A 65 -10.64 -0.92 -29.93
N HIS A 66 -10.80 -0.18 -28.83
CA HIS A 66 -10.03 1.03 -28.54
C HIS A 66 -9.80 1.18 -27.04
N TYR A 67 -8.78 1.94 -26.65
CA TYR A 67 -8.51 2.20 -25.24
C TYR A 67 -9.50 3.23 -24.66
N PRO A 68 -9.75 3.25 -23.34
CA PRO A 68 -10.57 4.27 -22.73
C PRO A 68 -9.87 5.63 -22.74
N GLU A 69 -10.64 6.72 -22.70
CA GLU A 69 -10.12 8.09 -22.61
C GLU A 69 -9.58 8.42 -21.22
N SER A 70 -10.13 7.77 -20.18
CA SER A 70 -9.71 7.97 -18.79
C SER A 70 -10.06 6.78 -17.90
N LEU A 71 -9.53 6.78 -16.66
CA LEU A 71 -9.84 5.75 -15.67
C LEU A 71 -11.29 5.80 -15.20
N GLU A 72 -11.90 6.97 -15.18
CA GLU A 72 -13.29 7.17 -14.77
C GLU A 72 -14.25 6.41 -15.70
N GLN A 73 -13.93 6.36 -16.99
CA GLN A 73 -14.70 5.61 -17.98
C GLN A 73 -14.79 4.11 -17.65
N LEU A 74 -13.71 3.52 -17.13
CA LEU A 74 -13.72 2.11 -16.69
C LEU A 74 -14.66 1.88 -15.51
N VAL A 75 -14.82 2.86 -14.63
CA VAL A 75 -15.76 2.78 -13.49
C VAL A 75 -17.20 2.96 -13.98
N GLU A 76 -17.45 3.94 -14.83
CA GLU A 76 -18.78 4.21 -15.41
C GLU A 76 -19.31 3.01 -16.20
N GLN A 77 -18.44 2.38 -17.00
CA GLN A 77 -18.77 1.22 -17.82
C GLN A 77 -18.61 -0.12 -17.07
N ARG A 78 -18.33 -0.07 -15.75
CA ARG A 78 -18.35 -1.24 -14.85
C ARG A 78 -17.27 -2.29 -15.11
N TYR A 79 -16.19 -1.94 -15.80
CA TYR A 79 -14.94 -2.72 -15.81
C TYR A 79 -14.24 -2.66 -14.45
N LEU A 80 -14.35 -1.52 -13.76
CA LEU A 80 -13.92 -1.33 -12.38
C LEU A 80 -15.11 -1.01 -11.49
N ARG A 81 -15.05 -1.45 -10.22
CA ARG A 81 -16.04 -1.04 -9.20
C ARG A 81 -15.75 0.37 -8.67
N ASN A 82 -14.48 0.70 -8.58
CA ASN A 82 -13.91 1.97 -8.16
C ASN A 82 -12.44 2.03 -8.59
N THR A 83 -11.88 3.23 -8.68
CA THR A 83 -10.44 3.41 -8.94
C THR A 83 -9.64 3.00 -7.69
N PRO A 84 -8.69 2.06 -7.81
CA PRO A 84 -7.82 1.68 -6.70
C PRO A 84 -6.97 2.87 -6.20
N VAL A 85 -6.67 2.87 -4.91
CA VAL A 85 -5.73 3.81 -4.28
C VAL A 85 -4.31 3.26 -4.44
N ASP A 86 -3.37 4.13 -4.79
CA ASP A 86 -1.94 3.82 -4.73
C ASP A 86 -1.51 3.78 -3.25
N PRO A 87 -1.08 2.62 -2.71
CA PRO A 87 -0.76 2.47 -1.29
C PRO A 87 0.56 3.11 -0.86
N ILE A 88 1.36 3.62 -1.81
CA ILE A 88 2.61 4.33 -1.52
C ILE A 88 2.36 5.83 -1.42
N THR A 89 1.52 6.39 -2.30
CA THR A 89 1.12 7.81 -2.23
C THR A 89 -0.11 8.05 -1.36
N GLU A 90 -0.85 6.99 -1.02
CA GLU A 90 -2.14 7.02 -0.33
C GLU A 90 -3.22 7.83 -1.08
N ARG A 91 -3.09 7.90 -2.42
CA ARG A 91 -3.95 8.69 -3.31
C ARG A 91 -4.52 7.86 -4.46
N SER A 92 -5.75 8.18 -4.90
CA SER A 92 -6.40 7.53 -6.06
C SER A 92 -6.15 8.25 -7.39
N ASP A 93 -5.61 9.47 -7.35
CA ASP A 93 -5.38 10.35 -8.50
C ASP A 93 -3.88 10.50 -8.85
N ALA A 94 -3.02 9.70 -8.22
CA ALA A 94 -1.58 9.74 -8.44
C ALA A 94 -1.13 8.89 -9.65
N TRP A 95 -2.01 8.11 -10.27
CA TRP A 95 -1.65 7.23 -11.38
C TRP A 95 -1.09 8.01 -12.57
N GLN A 96 0.04 7.56 -13.11
CA GLN A 96 0.61 8.08 -14.35
C GLN A 96 0.01 7.32 -15.53
N LEU A 97 -0.82 8.01 -16.31
CA LEU A 97 -1.47 7.44 -17.49
C LEU A 97 -0.51 7.47 -18.68
N VAL A 98 -0.36 6.34 -19.36
CA VAL A 98 0.47 6.21 -20.56
C VAL A 98 -0.43 6.11 -21.79
N PRO A 99 -0.30 7.02 -22.77
CA PRO A 99 -1.14 7.01 -23.94
C PRO A 99 -0.81 5.82 -24.86
N PRO A 100 -1.78 5.37 -25.69
CA PRO A 100 -1.53 4.36 -26.70
C PRO A 100 -0.47 4.78 -27.73
N PRO A 101 0.19 3.82 -28.39
CA PRO A 101 1.05 4.10 -29.55
C PRO A 101 0.29 4.83 -30.67
N GLU A 102 1.03 5.55 -31.51
CA GLU A 102 0.45 6.24 -32.65
C GLU A 102 -0.38 5.29 -33.54
N GLY A 103 -1.59 5.73 -33.91
CA GLY A 103 -2.51 4.97 -34.75
C GLY A 103 -3.48 4.06 -33.97
N VAL A 104 -3.35 3.95 -32.65
CA VAL A 104 -4.34 3.27 -31.80
C VAL A 104 -5.22 4.31 -31.10
N THR A 105 -6.54 4.11 -31.15
CA THR A 105 -7.52 5.04 -30.58
C THR A 105 -7.67 4.87 -29.06
N GLY A 106 -7.86 5.98 -28.35
CA GLY A 106 -8.06 6.05 -26.90
C GLY A 106 -7.05 6.94 -26.18
N GLY A 107 -7.20 7.08 -24.86
CA GLY A 107 -6.38 7.96 -24.03
C GLY A 107 -5.42 7.25 -23.08
N VAL A 108 -5.74 6.03 -22.65
CA VAL A 108 -4.99 5.30 -21.62
C VAL A 108 -4.74 3.86 -22.04
N ALA A 109 -3.52 3.52 -22.43
CA ALA A 109 -3.12 2.16 -22.80
C ALA A 109 -2.40 1.41 -21.68
N ASP A 110 -1.67 2.13 -20.84
CA ASP A 110 -0.99 1.57 -19.67
C ASP A 110 -1.04 2.58 -18.51
N ILE A 111 -0.81 2.10 -17.30
CA ILE A 111 -0.81 2.89 -16.07
C ILE A 111 0.42 2.54 -15.25
N LYS A 112 1.02 3.57 -14.67
CA LYS A 112 2.15 3.45 -13.76
C LYS A 112 1.89 4.13 -12.43
N SER A 113 2.62 3.75 -11.38
CA SER A 113 2.53 4.43 -10.09
C SER A 113 3.05 5.87 -10.18
N GLY A 114 2.37 6.79 -9.50
CA GLY A 114 2.86 8.16 -9.30
C GLY A 114 3.83 8.31 -8.14
N ALA A 115 4.10 7.22 -7.41
CA ALA A 115 4.96 7.28 -6.25
C ALA A 115 6.39 7.65 -6.64
N THR A 116 6.98 8.52 -5.82
CA THR A 116 8.40 8.85 -5.93
C THR A 116 9.22 7.89 -5.10
N GLY A 117 10.46 7.62 -5.53
CA GLY A 117 11.39 6.76 -4.79
C GLY A 117 11.54 5.37 -5.39
N ARG A 118 12.18 4.49 -4.61
CA ARG A 118 12.55 3.13 -5.00
C ARG A 118 11.85 2.11 -4.12
N ALA A 119 11.55 0.98 -4.72
CA ALA A 119 11.13 -0.21 -4.03
C ALA A 119 12.31 -0.91 -3.33
N ARG A 120 11.99 -1.91 -2.51
CA ARG A 120 12.96 -2.76 -1.79
C ARG A 120 13.88 -3.54 -2.71
N ASP A 121 13.47 -3.80 -3.96
CA ASP A 121 14.31 -4.43 -4.99
C ASP A 121 15.20 -3.44 -5.77
N GLY A 122 15.09 -2.13 -5.49
CA GLY A 122 15.86 -1.06 -6.10
C GLY A 122 15.25 -0.44 -7.35
N SER A 123 14.19 -1.03 -7.90
CA SER A 123 13.45 -0.46 -9.04
C SER A 123 12.68 0.80 -8.63
N LEU A 124 12.41 1.69 -9.59
CA LEU A 124 11.64 2.90 -9.32
C LEU A 124 10.14 2.58 -9.35
N TYR A 125 9.37 3.14 -8.40
CA TYR A 125 7.91 2.97 -8.43
C TYR A 125 7.29 3.53 -9.72
N ALA A 126 7.84 4.62 -10.25
CA ALA A 126 7.41 5.19 -11.52
C ALA A 126 7.66 4.30 -12.75
N GLU A 127 8.42 3.20 -12.61
CA GLU A 127 8.60 2.19 -13.65
C GLU A 127 7.60 1.03 -13.53
N TRP A 128 6.86 0.94 -12.42
CA TRP A 128 5.91 -0.12 -12.14
C TRP A 128 4.56 0.11 -12.76
#